data_AF-A0A6G1SY80-F1
#
_entry.id   AF-A0A6G1SY80-F1
#
_cell.length_a   1.000
_cell.length_b   1.000
_cell.length_c   1.000
_cell.angle_alpha   90.00
_cell.angle_beta   90.00
_cell.angle_gamma   90.00
#
_symmetry.space_group_name_H-M   'P 1'
#
loop_
_entity.id
_entity.type
_entity.pdbx_description
1 polymer ?
#
loop_
_entity_poly.entity_id
_entity_poly.type
_entity_poly.pdbx_seq_one_letter_code
_entity_poly.pdbx_strand_id
1 'polypeptide(L)'
;MLIDISRIDHISMAVAELDPQVKILEALFGFRSLGKFTEPGYVGTNLAVPGSSGLGWELLMPDGPDSYIHRFLTSENGPGLHHIAVQVPDVRAAASALRERGIQPWGYRERDPRDADGADGDGDDTEERAEDGAPRQAPEGRPAGDRTRGVTYVHPRQGGHGFLFQIYAGNPWYTEQAFEDDGEHSLGIIAVNHLAHAHHDRDELALWYERVLGYRPIFRSPLHGNPDGFLTSVLEVPGGQMRWEILQPAGPTSFVQRFLEQRGTSVHHVTFEVGDWQRAIDACSHHGVPIFGERAGETDGVRWREAFVHPRHTGGLLVQFFWQARPGVWI
;
A
#
# COMPACT_ATOMS: atom_id res chain seq x y z
N MET A 1 -9.91 22.90 0.01
CA MET A 1 -9.66 22.42 -1.39
C MET A 1 -9.22 20.95 -1.41
N LEU A 2 -9.65 20.06 -2.31
CA LEU A 2 -9.18 18.64 -2.35
C LEU A 2 -7.65 18.54 -2.45
N ILE A 3 -7.05 17.44 -1.98
CA ILE A 3 -5.67 17.12 -2.36
C ILE A 3 -5.70 16.62 -3.81
N ASP A 4 -4.92 17.27 -4.67
CA ASP A 4 -4.83 16.90 -6.08
C ASP A 4 -3.88 15.70 -6.24
N ILE A 5 -4.43 14.48 -6.20
CA ILE A 5 -3.65 13.25 -6.34
C ILE A 5 -3.48 12.94 -7.83
N SER A 6 -2.24 12.90 -8.27
CA SER A 6 -1.87 12.48 -9.62
C SER A 6 -2.04 10.98 -9.81
N ARG A 7 -1.58 10.19 -8.83
CA ARG A 7 -1.67 8.71 -8.83
C ARG A 7 -1.29 8.12 -7.47
N ILE A 8 -1.54 6.82 -7.30
CA ILE A 8 -0.84 6.01 -6.31
C ILE A 8 0.53 5.66 -6.88
N ASP A 9 1.58 5.88 -6.10
CA ASP A 9 2.94 5.56 -6.51
C ASP A 9 3.33 4.13 -6.13
N HIS A 10 3.21 3.81 -4.84
CA HIS A 10 3.54 2.48 -4.34
C HIS A 10 2.77 2.11 -3.07
N ILE A 11 2.66 0.80 -2.85
CA ILE A 11 2.20 0.20 -1.60
C ILE A 11 3.42 -0.34 -0.87
N SER A 12 3.57 0.03 0.40
CA SER A 12 4.74 -0.31 1.20
C SER A 12 4.40 -1.32 2.29
N MET A 13 5.31 -2.26 2.51
CA MET A 13 5.19 -3.34 3.47
C MET A 13 6.45 -3.42 4.33
N ALA A 14 6.27 -3.43 5.65
CA ALA A 14 7.35 -3.68 6.60
C ALA A 14 7.55 -5.19 6.80
N VAL A 15 8.81 -5.64 6.70
CA VAL A 15 9.22 -7.04 6.85
C VAL A 15 10.43 -7.17 7.75
N ALA A 16 10.58 -8.34 8.39
CA ALA A 16 11.75 -8.62 9.21
C ALA A 16 13.03 -8.72 8.37
N GLU A 17 12.94 -9.32 7.17
CA GLU A 17 14.05 -9.51 6.24
C GLU A 17 13.56 -9.33 4.80
N LEU A 18 14.35 -8.63 3.97
CA LEU A 18 14.00 -8.39 2.57
C LEU A 18 14.08 -9.68 1.73
N ASP A 19 15.18 -10.43 1.80
CA ASP A 19 15.47 -11.52 0.86
C ASP A 19 14.43 -12.65 0.89
N PRO A 20 13.96 -13.14 2.04
CA PRO A 20 12.90 -14.16 2.08
C PRO A 20 11.59 -13.64 1.49
N GLN A 21 11.23 -12.38 1.75
CA GLN A 21 9.99 -11.80 1.24
C GLN A 21 10.07 -11.58 -0.28
N VAL A 22 11.17 -11.04 -0.79
CA VAL A 22 11.39 -10.86 -2.23
C VAL A 22 11.23 -12.19 -2.95
N LYS A 23 11.84 -13.27 -2.45
CA LYS A 23 11.72 -14.61 -3.05
C LYS A 23 10.26 -15.08 -3.16
N ILE A 24 9.45 -14.87 -2.13
CA ILE A 24 8.03 -15.25 -2.17
C ILE A 24 7.27 -14.39 -3.18
N LEU A 25 7.50 -13.07 -3.20
CA LEU A 25 6.84 -12.17 -4.14
C LEU A 25 7.22 -12.46 -5.60
N GLU A 26 8.49 -12.77 -5.88
CA GLU A 26 8.92 -13.14 -7.23
C GLU A 26 8.36 -14.52 -7.63
N ALA A 27 8.47 -15.52 -6.76
CA ALA A 27 8.12 -16.90 -7.11
C ALA A 27 6.61 -17.18 -7.18
N LEU A 28 5.83 -16.66 -6.22
CA LEU A 28 4.38 -16.89 -6.16
C LEU A 28 3.61 -15.75 -6.82
N PHE A 29 4.00 -14.50 -6.62
CA PHE A 29 3.24 -13.34 -7.11
C PHE A 29 3.74 -12.80 -8.45
N GLY A 30 4.86 -13.30 -8.98
CA GLY A 30 5.41 -12.85 -10.26
C GLY A 30 6.02 -11.44 -10.21
N PHE A 31 6.26 -10.88 -9.02
CA PHE A 31 6.85 -9.55 -8.89
C PHE A 31 8.28 -9.55 -9.45
N ARG A 32 8.83 -8.37 -9.76
CA ARG A 32 10.21 -8.24 -10.21
C ARG A 32 10.95 -7.22 -9.36
N SER A 33 12.05 -7.62 -8.73
CA SER A 33 12.89 -6.69 -7.97
C SER A 33 13.56 -5.67 -8.90
N LEU A 34 13.49 -4.39 -8.51
CA LEU A 34 14.01 -3.26 -9.28
C LEU A 34 15.31 -2.70 -8.70
N GLY A 35 15.55 -2.93 -7.41
CA GLY A 35 16.74 -2.48 -6.74
C GLY A 35 16.55 -2.24 -5.25
N LYS A 36 17.67 -2.38 -4.52
CA LYS A 36 17.77 -2.10 -3.10
C LYS A 36 18.26 -0.67 -2.85
N PHE A 37 17.89 -0.12 -1.71
CA PHE A 37 18.35 1.18 -1.26
C PHE A 37 18.42 1.21 0.28
N THR A 38 19.10 2.21 0.82
CA THR A 38 19.25 2.42 2.27
C THR A 38 18.92 3.86 2.57
N GLU A 39 18.14 4.07 3.63
CA GLU A 39 17.80 5.38 4.20
C GLU A 39 18.00 5.31 5.72
N PRO A 40 18.18 6.43 6.42
CA PRO A 40 18.29 6.41 7.87
C PRO A 40 17.09 5.71 8.53
N GLY A 41 17.37 4.67 9.31
CA GLY A 41 16.36 3.89 10.01
C GLY A 41 15.85 2.67 9.25
N TYR A 42 16.21 2.43 7.97
CA TYR A 42 15.75 1.24 7.26
C TYR A 42 16.54 0.92 5.97
N VAL A 43 16.46 -0.34 5.54
CA VAL A 43 16.89 -0.79 4.21
C VAL A 43 15.65 -1.18 3.42
N GLY A 44 15.56 -0.74 2.17
CA GLY A 44 14.40 -0.97 1.32
C GLY A 44 14.73 -1.70 0.01
N THR A 45 13.70 -2.24 -0.62
CA THR A 45 13.74 -2.70 -2.01
C THR A 45 12.43 -2.38 -2.71
N ASN A 46 12.54 -1.92 -3.96
CA ASN A 46 11.38 -1.67 -4.81
C ASN A 46 11.14 -2.88 -5.72
N LEU A 47 9.87 -3.21 -5.96
CA LEU A 47 9.43 -4.25 -6.86
C LEU A 47 8.35 -3.72 -7.81
N ALA A 48 8.39 -4.24 -9.03
CA ALA A 48 7.35 -4.12 -10.03
C ALA A 48 6.25 -5.17 -9.79
N VAL A 49 5.00 -4.78 -9.97
CA VAL A 49 3.82 -5.67 -9.82
C VAL A 49 3.25 -6.02 -11.20
N PRO A 50 3.00 -7.31 -11.51
CA PRO A 50 2.43 -7.69 -12.80
C PRO A 50 1.09 -7.02 -13.09
N GLY A 51 0.85 -6.73 -14.38
CA GLY A 51 -0.40 -6.15 -14.87
C GLY A 51 -0.67 -4.70 -14.44
N SER A 52 0.18 -4.10 -13.62
CA SER A 52 -0.05 -2.78 -13.03
C SER A 52 0.92 -1.74 -13.60
N SER A 53 0.42 -0.81 -14.41
CA SER A 53 1.24 0.30 -14.90
C SER A 53 1.37 1.41 -13.85
N GLY A 54 2.61 1.76 -13.49
CA GLY A 54 2.89 2.91 -12.62
C GLY A 54 2.54 2.75 -11.13
N LEU A 55 2.28 1.52 -10.66
CA LEU A 55 2.09 1.18 -9.25
C LEU A 55 3.21 0.21 -8.81
N GLY A 56 4.04 0.66 -7.88
CA GLY A 56 5.13 -0.13 -7.31
C GLY A 56 4.75 -0.84 -6.00
N TRP A 57 5.61 -1.77 -5.59
CA TRP A 57 5.61 -2.38 -4.28
C TRP A 57 6.92 -2.10 -3.57
N GLU A 58 6.88 -1.67 -2.32
CA GLU A 58 8.06 -1.39 -1.52
C GLU A 58 8.11 -2.35 -0.33
N LEU A 59 9.29 -2.92 -0.08
CA LEU A 59 9.57 -3.63 1.16
C LEU A 59 10.56 -2.83 2.00
N LEU A 60 10.28 -2.72 3.29
CA LEU A 60 11.13 -2.04 4.26
C LEU A 60 11.54 -3.02 5.37
N MET A 61 12.83 -3.12 5.66
CA MET A 61 13.35 -3.81 6.84
C MET A 61 14.09 -2.82 7.75
N PRO A 62 14.08 -3.02 9.08
CA PRO A 62 14.83 -2.15 9.98
C PRO A 62 16.34 -2.29 9.75
N ASP A 63 17.07 -1.18 9.84
CA ASP A 63 18.54 -1.17 9.81
C ASP A 63 19.16 -1.41 11.20
N GLY A 64 18.35 -1.36 12.26
CA GLY A 64 18.75 -1.58 13.64
C GLY A 64 17.56 -1.55 14.62
N PRO A 65 17.80 -1.78 15.92
CA PRO A 65 16.74 -1.81 16.95
C PRO A 65 16.07 -0.45 17.19
N ASP A 66 16.75 0.66 16.91
CA ASP A 66 16.21 2.03 17.08
C ASP A 66 15.35 2.49 15.89
N SER A 67 15.32 1.70 14.83
CA SER A 67 14.51 1.93 13.64
C SER A 67 13.02 2.10 13.99
N TYR A 68 12.35 3.03 13.32
CA TYR A 68 10.88 3.13 13.41
C TYR A 68 10.18 1.93 12.77
N ILE A 69 10.81 1.27 11.78
CA ILE A 69 10.34 0.00 11.22
C ILE A 69 10.44 -1.10 12.28
N HIS A 70 11.50 -1.13 13.09
CA HIS A 70 11.59 -2.08 14.20
C HIS A 70 10.44 -1.89 15.20
N ARG A 71 10.09 -0.64 15.54
CA ARG A 71 8.92 -0.34 16.37
C ARG A 71 7.60 -0.75 15.73
N PHE A 72 7.45 -0.57 14.42
CA PHE A 72 6.26 -1.01 13.69
C PHE A 72 6.10 -2.54 13.76
N LEU A 73 7.17 -3.28 13.44
CA LEU A 73 7.19 -4.75 13.43
C LEU A 73 6.91 -5.37 14.80
N THR A 74 7.27 -4.67 15.89
CA THR A 74 7.09 -5.14 17.28
C THR A 74 5.81 -4.62 17.94
N SER A 75 5.07 -3.74 17.27
CA SER A 75 3.77 -3.23 17.72
C SER A 75 2.64 -4.26 17.52
N GLU A 76 1.40 -3.91 17.88
CA GLU A 76 0.25 -4.73 17.52
C GLU A 76 0.18 -5.03 16.02
N ASN A 77 0.62 -4.14 15.13
CA ASN A 77 0.50 -4.33 13.67
C ASN A 77 1.25 -5.59 13.18
N GLY A 78 2.46 -5.83 13.71
CA GLY A 78 3.34 -6.88 13.20
C GLY A 78 3.89 -6.57 11.80
N PRO A 79 4.52 -7.55 11.12
CA PRO A 79 4.90 -7.40 9.72
C PRO A 79 3.64 -7.30 8.84
N GLY A 80 3.72 -6.53 7.75
CA GLY A 80 2.56 -6.25 6.89
C GLY A 80 2.58 -4.84 6.28
N LEU A 81 1.43 -4.37 5.80
CA LEU A 81 1.32 -3.06 5.14
C LEU A 81 1.71 -1.92 6.10
N HIS A 82 2.65 -1.10 5.67
CA HIS A 82 3.16 0.04 6.43
C HIS A 82 2.50 1.34 5.99
N HIS A 83 2.51 1.62 4.69
CA HIS A 83 1.97 2.85 4.14
C HIS A 83 1.58 2.72 2.66
N ILE A 84 0.86 3.71 2.17
CA ILE A 84 0.66 3.95 0.74
C ILE A 84 1.19 5.33 0.39
N ALA A 85 1.90 5.42 -0.73
CA ALA A 85 2.40 6.69 -1.22
C ALA A 85 1.53 7.20 -2.37
N VAL A 86 1.16 8.47 -2.28
CA VAL A 86 0.40 9.19 -3.30
C VAL A 86 1.26 10.34 -3.84
N GLN A 87 1.29 10.45 -5.16
CA GLN A 87 1.98 11.54 -5.81
C GLN A 87 1.01 12.71 -5.98
N VAL A 88 1.47 13.92 -5.65
CA VAL A 88 0.76 15.18 -5.88
C VAL A 88 1.63 16.12 -6.73
N PRO A 89 1.05 17.06 -7.48
CA PRO A 89 1.83 18.05 -8.21
C PRO A 89 2.51 19.06 -7.26
N ASP A 90 1.90 19.34 -6.10
CA ASP A 90 2.42 20.27 -5.11
C ASP A 90 2.10 19.84 -3.66
N VAL A 91 3.15 19.48 -2.91
CA VAL A 91 3.06 19.09 -1.49
C VAL A 91 2.68 20.27 -0.58
N ARG A 92 3.05 21.51 -0.92
CA ARG A 92 2.64 22.70 -0.15
C ARG A 92 1.13 22.87 -0.21
N ALA A 93 0.57 22.78 -1.41
CA ALA A 93 -0.87 22.83 -1.62
C ALA A 93 -1.58 21.66 -0.91
N ALA A 94 -1.05 20.44 -1.00
CA ALA A 94 -1.58 19.28 -0.30
C ALA A 94 -1.57 19.45 1.23
N ALA A 95 -0.45 19.91 1.81
CA ALA A 95 -0.33 20.16 3.24
C ALA A 95 -1.28 21.27 3.72
N SER A 96 -1.46 22.33 2.93
CA SER A 96 -2.44 23.39 3.20
C SER A 96 -3.87 22.84 3.19
N ALA A 97 -4.23 22.07 2.17
CA ALA A 97 -5.53 21.40 2.05
C ALA A 97 -5.84 20.44 3.22
N LEU A 98 -4.84 19.73 3.74
CA LEU A 98 -4.96 18.91 4.94
C LEU A 98 -5.30 19.76 6.17
N ARG A 99 -4.55 20.86 6.39
CA ARG A 99 -4.75 21.76 7.54
C ARG A 99 -6.11 22.44 7.52
N GLU A 100 -6.60 22.85 6.34
CA GLU A 100 -7.96 23.38 6.16
C GLU A 100 -9.05 22.41 6.63
N ARG A 101 -8.74 21.11 6.68
CA ARG A 101 -9.65 20.04 7.14
C ARG A 101 -9.38 19.59 8.57
N GLY A 102 -8.51 20.29 9.29
CA GLY A 102 -8.11 19.92 10.65
C GLY A 102 -7.21 18.68 10.71
N ILE A 103 -6.64 18.24 9.59
CA ILE A 103 -5.65 17.16 9.55
C ILE A 103 -4.28 17.81 9.59
N GLN A 104 -3.51 17.55 10.66
CA GLN A 104 -2.16 18.08 10.76
C GLN A 104 -1.18 17.18 9.98
N PRO A 105 -0.58 17.67 8.88
CA PRO A 105 0.46 16.92 8.18
C PRO A 105 1.67 16.70 9.09
N TRP A 106 2.21 15.48 9.06
CA TRP A 106 3.47 15.12 9.72
C TRP A 106 4.64 15.16 8.74
N GLY A 107 5.86 15.30 9.26
CA GLY A 107 7.12 15.35 8.49
C GLY A 107 7.33 16.59 7.63
N TYR A 108 6.29 17.38 7.36
CA TYR A 108 6.39 18.56 6.52
C TYR A 108 6.92 19.77 7.29
N ARG A 109 8.13 20.23 6.94
CA ARG A 109 8.66 21.52 7.35
C ARG A 109 8.53 22.51 6.20
N GLU A 110 7.83 23.62 6.42
CA GLU A 110 7.91 24.74 5.48
C GLU A 110 9.35 25.26 5.50
N ARG A 111 10.04 25.20 4.36
CA ARG A 111 11.36 25.84 4.21
C ARG A 111 11.26 27.30 4.65
N ASP A 112 12.05 27.72 5.64
CA ASP A 112 12.14 29.13 6.01
C ASP A 112 12.83 29.85 4.85
N PRO A 113 12.31 30.99 4.35
CA PRO A 113 12.99 31.79 3.33
C PRO A 113 14.43 32.20 3.71
N ARG A 114 14.79 32.11 4.99
CA ARG A 114 16.13 32.38 5.54
C ARG A 114 17.09 31.18 5.47
N ASP A 115 16.62 29.99 5.12
CA ASP A 115 17.43 28.77 4.95
C ASP A 115 18.12 28.70 3.57
N ALA A 116 18.31 29.85 2.93
CA ALA A 116 19.11 29.99 1.72
C ALA A 116 20.56 30.25 2.14
N ASP A 117 21.35 29.17 2.17
CA ASP A 117 22.81 29.10 2.32
C ASP A 117 23.26 28.43 3.64
N GLY A 118 23.20 27.09 3.68
CA GLY A 118 24.00 26.29 4.61
C GLY A 118 23.26 25.10 5.25
N ALA A 119 23.83 23.91 5.05
CA ALA A 119 23.56 22.64 5.73
C ALA A 119 22.15 22.02 5.53
N ASP A 120 22.09 21.00 4.66
CA ASP A 120 21.02 20.00 4.65
C ASP A 120 20.96 19.34 6.04
N GLY A 121 19.88 19.58 6.78
CA GLY A 121 19.73 19.15 8.16
C GLY A 121 18.29 18.75 8.48
N ASP A 122 17.86 17.61 7.96
CA ASP A 122 16.76 16.85 8.56
C ASP A 122 17.35 16.10 9.78
N GLY A 123 17.28 16.74 10.95
CA GLY A 123 18.03 16.32 12.14
C GLY A 123 17.81 14.86 12.55
N ASP A 124 18.89 14.07 12.54
CA ASP A 124 19.88 13.95 13.63
C ASP A 124 21.18 13.37 13.06
N ASP A 125 21.92 14.17 12.30
CA ASP A 125 23.21 13.76 11.72
C ASP A 125 24.36 14.37 12.54
N THR A 126 24.89 13.59 13.48
CA THR A 126 26.30 13.77 13.84
C THR A 126 27.13 13.29 12.66
N GLU A 127 27.82 14.22 11.99
CA GLU A 127 28.66 13.94 10.81
C GLU A 127 29.68 12.81 11.10
N GLU A 128 29.43 11.58 10.64
CA GLU A 128 30.46 10.54 10.59
C GLU A 128 31.20 10.60 9.25
N ARG A 129 32.45 11.07 9.33
CA ARG A 129 33.44 10.99 8.26
C ARG A 129 33.94 9.55 8.12
N ALA A 130 34.33 9.13 6.90
CA ALA A 130 35.21 7.96 6.76
C ALA A 130 36.50 8.19 7.57
N GLU A 131 37.17 7.12 8.02
CA GLU A 131 38.42 7.20 8.84
C GLU A 131 39.54 8.05 8.19
N ASP A 132 39.43 8.37 6.90
CA ASP A 132 40.36 9.20 6.12
C ASP A 132 39.86 10.63 5.82
N GLY A 133 38.66 11.01 6.25
CA GLY A 133 38.14 12.37 6.14
C GLY A 133 37.62 12.80 4.76
N ALA A 134 37.45 11.89 3.79
CA ALA A 134 36.89 12.21 2.48
C ALA A 134 35.36 12.01 2.40
N PRO A 135 34.61 12.86 1.66
CA PRO A 135 33.19 12.64 1.40
C PRO A 135 32.97 11.39 0.53
N ARG A 136 32.13 10.45 0.98
CA ARG A 136 31.79 9.23 0.22
C ARG A 136 31.01 9.61 -1.04
N GLN A 137 31.49 9.18 -2.21
CA GLN A 137 30.80 9.38 -3.48
C GLN A 137 29.55 8.48 -3.56
N ALA A 138 28.46 9.02 -4.14
CA ALA A 138 27.23 8.28 -4.37
C ALA A 138 27.46 7.12 -5.38
N PRO A 139 26.74 5.99 -5.27
CA PRO A 139 26.87 4.90 -6.23
C PRO A 139 26.43 5.34 -7.62
N GLU A 140 27.20 4.97 -8.64
CA GLU A 140 26.88 5.20 -10.04
C GLU A 140 25.59 4.45 -10.43
N GLY A 141 24.59 5.16 -10.97
CA GLY A 141 23.36 4.57 -11.51
C GLY A 141 22.05 5.22 -11.08
N ARG A 142 22.03 6.04 -10.02
CA ARG A 142 20.88 6.92 -9.72
C ARG A 142 21.04 8.20 -10.55
N PRO A 143 20.08 8.62 -11.40
CA PRO A 143 20.03 10.03 -11.78
C PRO A 143 19.95 10.82 -10.48
N ALA A 144 20.84 11.82 -10.32
CA ALA A 144 20.92 12.64 -9.11
C ALA A 144 19.50 13.02 -8.70
N GLY A 145 19.04 12.43 -7.58
CA GLY A 145 17.67 12.57 -7.13
C GLY A 145 17.35 14.05 -7.05
N ASP A 146 16.31 14.48 -7.73
CA ASP A 146 15.82 15.84 -7.67
C ASP A 146 15.59 16.20 -6.19
N ARG A 147 16.52 16.95 -5.60
CA ARG A 147 16.58 17.28 -4.17
C ARG A 147 15.47 18.25 -3.74
N THR A 148 14.47 18.49 -4.60
CA THR A 148 13.30 19.34 -4.35
C THR A 148 12.00 18.58 -4.08
N ARG A 149 12.06 17.27 -3.77
CA ARG A 149 10.87 16.49 -3.42
C ARG A 149 10.36 16.88 -2.03
N GLY A 150 9.28 17.64 -1.98
CA GLY A 150 8.50 17.77 -0.75
C GLY A 150 7.89 16.42 -0.39
N VAL A 151 7.91 16.06 0.88
CA VAL A 151 7.16 14.92 1.41
C VAL A 151 6.40 15.35 2.66
N THR A 152 5.21 14.81 2.82
CA THR A 152 4.41 14.94 4.04
C THR A 152 3.63 13.66 4.28
N TYR A 153 3.07 13.53 5.48
CA TYR A 153 2.38 12.33 5.90
C TYR A 153 1.05 12.67 6.55
N VAL A 154 0.03 11.84 6.29
CA VAL A 154 -1.16 11.77 7.14
C VAL A 154 -0.98 10.58 8.08
N HIS A 155 -0.82 10.88 9.37
CA HIS A 155 -0.51 9.87 10.37
C HIS A 155 -1.76 9.00 10.69
N PRO A 156 -1.62 7.67 10.90
CA PRO A 156 -2.75 6.76 11.15
C PRO A 156 -3.71 7.23 12.24
N ARG A 157 -3.15 7.72 13.36
CA ARG A 157 -3.90 8.19 14.54
C ARG A 157 -4.32 9.66 14.47
N GLN A 158 -3.92 10.40 13.44
CA GLN A 158 -4.19 11.84 13.30
C GLN A 158 -4.75 12.13 11.91
N GLY A 159 -5.90 11.54 11.63
CA GLY A 159 -6.64 11.74 10.38
C GLY A 159 -6.42 10.69 9.30
N GLY A 160 -5.47 9.76 9.46
CA GLY A 160 -5.22 8.68 8.48
C GLY A 160 -6.12 7.45 8.64
N HIS A 161 -7.04 7.46 9.60
CA HIS A 161 -7.95 6.35 9.89
C HIS A 161 -7.20 5.01 9.98
N GLY A 162 -6.16 4.93 10.82
CA GLY A 162 -5.44 3.67 11.03
C GLY A 162 -4.47 3.25 9.91
N PHE A 163 -4.31 4.04 8.86
CA PHE A 163 -3.31 3.81 7.82
C PHE A 163 -2.45 5.05 7.54
N LEU A 164 -1.19 4.83 7.18
CA LEU A 164 -0.25 5.92 6.91
C LEU A 164 -0.27 6.26 5.42
N PHE A 165 -0.54 7.53 5.12
CA PHE A 165 -0.43 8.06 3.76
C PHE A 165 0.83 8.90 3.66
N GLN A 166 1.75 8.52 2.79
CA GLN A 166 2.83 9.38 2.33
C GLN A 166 2.33 10.20 1.14
N ILE A 167 2.54 11.50 1.18
CA ILE A 167 2.16 12.43 0.11
C ILE A 167 3.43 13.13 -0.34
N TYR A 168 3.79 13.01 -1.61
CA TYR A 168 5.04 13.58 -2.11
C TYR A 168 4.86 14.22 -3.49
N ALA A 169 5.76 15.16 -3.82
CA ALA A 169 5.86 15.79 -5.13
C ALA A 169 7.23 15.47 -5.75
N GLY A 170 7.29 15.45 -7.07
CA GLY A 170 8.48 15.12 -7.87
C GLY A 170 8.33 13.81 -8.63
N ASN A 171 9.42 13.33 -9.25
CA ASN A 171 9.30 12.20 -10.17
C ASN A 171 8.82 10.91 -9.47
N PRO A 172 7.99 10.10 -10.16
CA PRO A 172 7.67 8.74 -9.75
C PRO A 172 8.88 7.96 -9.30
N TRP A 173 8.68 7.05 -8.35
CA TRP A 173 9.69 6.05 -8.06
C TRP A 173 9.65 4.92 -9.08
N TYR A 174 8.50 4.78 -9.77
CA TYR A 174 8.26 3.75 -10.76
C TYR A 174 7.65 4.32 -12.04
N THR A 175 8.28 4.04 -13.20
CA THR A 175 7.76 4.40 -14.53
C THR A 175 7.93 3.27 -15.54
N GLU A 176 7.71 2.03 -15.11
CA GLU A 176 7.69 0.93 -16.08
C GLU A 176 6.28 0.72 -16.63
N GLN A 177 6.24 0.28 -17.89
CA GLN A 177 5.01 -0.21 -18.51
C GLN A 177 4.56 -1.46 -17.75
N ALA A 178 3.24 -1.72 -17.76
CA ALA A 178 2.73 -2.98 -17.24
C ALA A 178 3.43 -4.14 -17.95
N PHE A 179 3.76 -5.18 -17.20
CA PHE A 179 4.32 -6.43 -17.71
C PHE A 179 3.39 -7.59 -17.36
N GLU A 180 3.42 -8.64 -18.17
CA GLU A 180 2.64 -9.85 -17.91
C GLU A 180 3.33 -10.72 -16.86
N ASP A 181 2.54 -11.38 -16.01
CA ASP A 181 3.05 -12.40 -15.12
C ASP A 181 3.43 -13.67 -15.92
N ASP A 182 4.71 -13.79 -16.25
CA ASP A 182 5.31 -14.86 -17.04
C ASP A 182 5.94 -15.99 -16.20
N GLY A 183 5.77 -15.96 -14.87
CA GLY A 183 6.26 -17.02 -13.99
C GLY A 183 5.54 -18.36 -14.20
N GLU A 184 6.27 -19.46 -14.35
CA GLU A 184 5.69 -20.79 -14.59
C GLU A 184 4.77 -21.26 -13.45
N HIS A 185 5.12 -20.90 -12.21
CA HIS A 185 4.39 -21.27 -11.00
C HIS A 185 3.93 -20.05 -10.19
N SER A 186 3.67 -18.93 -10.87
CA SER A 186 3.10 -17.72 -10.27
C SER A 186 1.58 -17.66 -10.45
N LEU A 187 0.93 -16.79 -9.68
CA LEU A 187 -0.51 -16.62 -9.61
C LEU A 187 -1.17 -16.20 -10.94
N GLY A 188 -0.41 -15.67 -11.89
CA GLY A 188 -0.96 -15.12 -13.13
C GLY A 188 -1.69 -13.80 -12.88
N ILE A 189 -1.07 -12.92 -12.09
CA ILE A 189 -1.64 -11.61 -11.72
C ILE A 189 -1.76 -10.73 -12.96
N ILE A 190 -2.93 -10.12 -13.14
CA ILE A 190 -3.23 -9.18 -14.22
C ILE A 190 -3.54 -7.76 -13.73
N ALA A 191 -3.77 -7.56 -12.42
CA ALA A 191 -3.88 -6.24 -11.80
C ALA A 191 -3.80 -6.31 -10.27
N VAL A 192 -3.37 -5.21 -9.64
CA VAL A 192 -3.79 -4.90 -8.26
C VAL A 192 -5.24 -4.42 -8.31
N ASN A 193 -6.17 -5.19 -7.76
CA ASN A 193 -7.59 -4.87 -7.82
C ASN A 193 -7.94 -3.80 -6.77
N HIS A 194 -7.73 -4.08 -5.48
CA HIS A 194 -8.02 -3.14 -4.41
C HIS A 194 -7.21 -3.36 -3.14
N LEU A 195 -7.20 -2.34 -2.28
CA LEU A 195 -6.94 -2.48 -0.84
C LEU A 195 -8.26 -2.36 -0.10
N ALA A 196 -8.49 -3.24 0.86
CA ALA A 196 -9.70 -3.24 1.68
C ALA A 196 -9.41 -2.66 3.06
N HIS A 197 -10.18 -1.66 3.46
CA HIS A 197 -10.01 -0.92 4.70
C HIS A 197 -11.18 -1.16 5.64
N ALA A 198 -10.94 -1.83 6.77
CA ALA A 198 -11.96 -2.06 7.77
C ALA A 198 -12.24 -0.78 8.58
N HIS A 199 -13.52 -0.39 8.67
CA HIS A 199 -13.98 0.76 9.44
C HIS A 199 -15.32 0.46 10.12
N HIS A 200 -15.64 1.16 11.21
CA HIS A 200 -16.92 0.98 11.90
C HIS A 200 -18.12 1.49 11.08
N ASP A 201 -17.88 2.48 10.23
CA ASP A 201 -18.87 3.11 9.33
C ASP A 201 -18.25 3.33 7.94
N ARG A 202 -18.74 2.61 6.92
CA ARG A 202 -18.18 2.72 5.56
C ARG A 202 -18.50 4.05 4.90
N ASP A 203 -19.61 4.69 5.27
CA ASP A 203 -20.05 5.94 4.66
C ASP A 203 -19.24 7.12 5.22
N GLU A 204 -18.93 7.09 6.52
CA GLU A 204 -18.02 8.06 7.16
C GLU A 204 -16.64 8.02 6.49
N LEU A 205 -16.04 6.83 6.37
CA LEU A 205 -14.71 6.69 5.78
C LEU A 205 -14.71 7.00 4.28
N ALA A 206 -15.78 6.63 3.55
CA ALA A 206 -15.91 7.00 2.13
C ALA A 206 -15.95 8.51 1.93
N LEU A 207 -16.69 9.23 2.77
CA LEU A 207 -16.73 10.70 2.75
C LEU A 207 -15.37 11.31 3.07
N TRP A 208 -14.59 10.71 3.98
CA TRP A 208 -13.21 11.13 4.22
C TRP A 208 -12.35 10.98 2.97
N TYR A 209 -12.38 9.81 2.32
CA TYR A 209 -11.63 9.56 1.09
C TYR A 209 -12.01 10.51 -0.04
N GLU A 210 -13.31 10.76 -0.23
CA GLU A 210 -13.81 11.70 -1.23
C GLU A 210 -13.31 13.12 -0.93
N ARG A 211 -13.43 13.58 0.32
CA ARG A 211 -13.11 14.97 0.69
C ARG A 211 -11.63 15.25 0.84
N VAL A 212 -10.81 14.25 1.17
CA VAL A 212 -9.37 14.42 1.39
C VAL A 212 -8.60 14.03 0.15
N LEU A 213 -8.82 12.81 -0.35
CA LEU A 213 -8.02 12.20 -1.42
C LEU A 213 -8.72 12.20 -2.79
N GLY A 214 -9.96 12.70 -2.88
CA GLY A 214 -10.68 12.81 -4.16
C GLY A 214 -11.17 11.49 -4.73
N TYR A 215 -11.24 10.43 -3.91
CA TYR A 215 -11.75 9.13 -4.36
C TYR A 215 -13.25 9.22 -4.67
N ARG A 216 -13.74 8.38 -5.57
CA ARG A 216 -15.15 8.42 -6.00
C ARG A 216 -15.86 7.11 -5.70
N PRO A 217 -17.00 7.12 -4.99
CA PRO A 217 -17.77 5.90 -4.80
C PRO A 217 -18.32 5.40 -6.14
N ILE A 218 -18.07 4.12 -6.43
CA ILE A 218 -18.53 3.45 -7.66
C ILE A 218 -19.46 2.27 -7.38
N PHE A 219 -19.38 1.72 -6.17
CA PHE A 219 -20.29 0.67 -5.72
C PHE A 219 -20.53 0.78 -4.22
N ARG A 220 -21.72 0.36 -3.79
CA ARG A 220 -22.11 0.28 -2.38
C ARG A 220 -23.09 -0.87 -2.20
N SER A 221 -22.79 -1.78 -1.28
CA SER A 221 -23.68 -2.91 -1.00
C SER A 221 -24.96 -2.47 -0.27
N PRO A 222 -26.07 -3.21 -0.40
CA PRO A 222 -27.27 -3.01 0.42
C PRO A 222 -26.96 -3.00 1.92
N LEU A 223 -27.81 -2.33 2.71
CA LEU A 223 -27.64 -2.20 4.17
C LEU A 223 -27.87 -3.51 4.95
N HIS A 224 -28.46 -4.52 4.31
CA HIS A 224 -28.75 -5.81 4.91
C HIS A 224 -27.94 -6.89 4.21
N GLY A 225 -27.26 -7.71 5.01
CA GLY A 225 -26.42 -8.80 4.54
C GLY A 225 -26.33 -9.90 5.59
N ASN A 226 -25.46 -10.88 5.34
CA ASN A 226 -25.14 -11.90 6.33
C ASN A 226 -24.58 -11.21 7.60
N PRO A 227 -25.16 -11.39 8.80
CA PRO A 227 -24.65 -10.78 10.03
C PRO A 227 -23.20 -11.18 10.37
N ASP A 228 -22.75 -12.34 9.91
CA ASP A 228 -21.37 -12.82 10.07
C ASP A 228 -20.39 -12.21 9.04
N GLY A 229 -20.93 -11.50 8.03
CA GLY A 229 -20.19 -10.88 6.93
C GLY A 229 -19.94 -9.39 7.13
N PHE A 230 -19.93 -8.64 6.04
CA PHE A 230 -19.67 -7.20 6.02
C PHE A 230 -20.54 -6.48 4.98
N LEU A 231 -20.65 -5.18 5.16
CA LEU A 231 -21.19 -4.22 4.22
C LEU A 231 -20.00 -3.55 3.53
N THR A 232 -20.07 -3.34 2.21
CA THR A 232 -18.93 -2.78 1.45
C THR A 232 -19.29 -1.50 0.70
N SER A 233 -18.30 -0.62 0.55
CA SER A 233 -18.29 0.50 -0.39
C SER A 233 -17.00 0.42 -1.19
N VAL A 234 -17.08 0.44 -2.51
CA VAL A 234 -15.91 0.45 -3.40
C VAL A 234 -15.76 1.84 -3.98
N LEU A 235 -14.55 2.38 -3.88
CA LEU A 235 -14.16 3.68 -4.39
C LEU A 235 -13.15 3.52 -5.54
N GLU A 236 -13.31 4.37 -6.55
CA GLU A 236 -12.31 4.60 -7.57
C GLU A 236 -11.25 5.59 -7.06
N VAL A 237 -9.99 5.17 -7.15
CA VAL A 237 -8.83 5.97 -6.79
C VAL A 237 -8.45 6.87 -7.99
N PRO A 238 -8.08 8.15 -7.78
CA PRO A 238 -7.54 9.01 -8.83
C PRO A 238 -6.42 8.33 -9.61
N GLY A 239 -6.45 8.45 -10.93
CA GLY A 239 -5.55 7.74 -11.85
C GLY A 239 -6.01 6.33 -12.22
N GLY A 240 -7.02 5.76 -11.54
CA GLY A 240 -7.72 4.54 -11.96
C GLY A 240 -6.93 3.23 -11.84
N GLN A 241 -5.70 3.27 -11.30
CA GLN A 241 -4.76 2.14 -11.22
C GLN A 241 -5.24 0.98 -10.35
N MET A 242 -6.04 1.28 -9.33
CA MET A 242 -6.63 0.31 -8.43
C MET A 242 -7.93 0.87 -7.83
N ARG A 243 -8.60 0.10 -6.99
CA ARG A 243 -9.77 0.51 -6.22
C ARG A 243 -9.47 0.52 -4.72
N TRP A 244 -10.36 1.13 -3.97
CA TRP A 244 -10.31 1.15 -2.51
C TRP A 244 -11.62 0.62 -1.97
N GLU A 245 -11.59 -0.50 -1.28
CA GLU A 245 -12.76 -1.09 -0.66
C GLU A 245 -12.82 -0.68 0.81
N ILE A 246 -14.02 -0.39 1.32
CA ILE A 246 -14.26 -0.15 2.73
C ILE A 246 -15.17 -1.24 3.28
N LEU A 247 -14.68 -1.95 4.30
CA LEU A 247 -15.40 -3.02 4.97
C LEU A 247 -16.01 -2.50 6.27
N GLN A 248 -17.33 -2.54 6.37
CA GLN A 248 -18.06 -2.29 7.62
C GLN A 248 -18.63 -3.60 8.17
N PRO A 249 -18.54 -3.89 9.48
CA PRO A 249 -19.23 -5.04 10.06
C PRO A 249 -20.73 -5.04 9.77
N ALA A 250 -21.28 -6.16 9.30
CA ALA A 250 -22.72 -6.30 9.09
C ALA A 250 -23.50 -6.55 10.39
N GLY A 251 -22.79 -6.95 11.46
CA GLY A 251 -23.36 -7.21 12.77
C GLY A 251 -22.29 -7.62 13.80
N PRO A 252 -22.70 -7.90 15.05
CA PRO A 252 -21.77 -8.21 16.15
C PRO A 252 -20.96 -9.51 15.96
N THR A 253 -21.43 -10.44 15.13
CA THR A 253 -20.75 -11.72 14.85
C THR A 253 -19.79 -11.65 13.66
N SER A 254 -19.72 -10.48 13.00
CA SER A 254 -18.88 -10.25 11.83
C SER A 254 -17.40 -10.55 12.11
N PHE A 255 -16.71 -11.15 11.15
CA PHE A 255 -15.24 -11.25 11.23
C PHE A 255 -14.56 -9.87 11.17
N VAL A 256 -15.17 -8.88 10.49
CA VAL A 256 -14.68 -7.50 10.47
C VAL A 256 -14.85 -6.85 11.84
N GLN A 257 -15.93 -7.17 12.57
CA GLN A 257 -16.10 -6.70 13.96
C GLN A 257 -14.94 -7.19 14.83
N ARG A 258 -14.62 -8.48 14.76
CA ARG A 258 -13.48 -9.07 15.51
C ARG A 258 -12.14 -8.47 15.10
N PHE A 259 -11.94 -8.18 13.81
CA PHE A 259 -10.75 -7.49 13.34
C PHE A 259 -10.63 -6.09 13.96
N LEU A 260 -11.70 -5.29 13.92
CA LEU A 260 -11.73 -3.93 14.48
C LEU A 260 -11.50 -3.93 16.00
N GLU A 261 -12.00 -4.92 16.73
CA GLU A 261 -11.74 -5.07 18.17
C GLU A 261 -10.27 -5.35 18.49
N GLN A 262 -9.55 -6.04 17.60
CA GLN A 262 -8.16 -6.43 17.79
C GLN A 262 -7.16 -5.41 17.25
N ARG A 263 -7.49 -4.76 16.14
CA ARG A 263 -6.59 -3.89 15.36
C ARG A 263 -7.04 -2.43 15.29
N GLY A 264 -8.29 -2.15 15.65
CA GLY A 264 -8.94 -0.90 15.28
C GLY A 264 -9.19 -0.81 13.78
N THR A 265 -9.60 0.37 13.34
CA THR A 265 -9.64 0.71 11.90
C THR A 265 -8.25 0.55 11.29
N SER A 266 -8.15 -0.18 10.18
CA SER A 266 -6.90 -0.39 9.43
C SER A 266 -7.15 -1.10 8.10
N VAL A 267 -6.16 -1.09 7.21
CA VAL A 267 -6.18 -1.91 5.99
C VAL A 267 -6.15 -3.39 6.37
N HIS A 268 -7.15 -4.12 5.90
CA HIS A 268 -7.38 -5.53 6.22
C HIS A 268 -6.65 -6.47 5.25
N HIS A 269 -6.72 -6.20 3.95
CA HIS A 269 -6.11 -7.05 2.93
C HIS A 269 -5.84 -6.31 1.62
N VAL A 270 -5.02 -6.92 0.77
CA VAL A 270 -4.84 -6.55 -0.64
C VAL A 270 -5.44 -7.62 -1.54
N THR A 271 -6.00 -7.21 -2.67
CA THR A 271 -6.63 -8.09 -3.63
C THR A 271 -5.94 -7.98 -4.98
N PHE A 272 -5.50 -9.11 -5.52
CA PHE A 272 -4.96 -9.21 -6.87
C PHE A 272 -5.98 -9.88 -7.80
N GLU A 273 -6.18 -9.31 -8.98
CA GLU A 273 -6.93 -9.98 -10.04
C GLU A 273 -6.01 -10.95 -10.77
N VAL A 274 -6.46 -12.19 -10.97
CA VAL A 274 -5.73 -13.23 -11.70
C VAL A 274 -6.43 -13.53 -13.02
N GLY A 275 -5.66 -13.79 -14.07
CA GLY A 275 -6.20 -14.09 -15.40
C GLY A 275 -6.75 -15.51 -15.55
N ASP A 276 -6.20 -16.45 -14.78
CA ASP A 276 -6.59 -17.87 -14.80
C ASP A 276 -6.70 -18.40 -13.37
N TRP A 277 -7.91 -18.80 -12.99
CA TRP A 277 -8.18 -19.34 -11.66
C TRP A 277 -7.40 -20.62 -11.37
N GLN A 278 -7.33 -21.56 -12.32
CA GLN A 278 -6.68 -22.84 -12.08
C GLN A 278 -5.16 -22.66 -11.95
N ARG A 279 -4.56 -21.80 -12.77
CA ARG A 279 -3.14 -21.42 -12.62
C ARG A 279 -2.85 -20.89 -11.22
N ALA A 280 -3.70 -20.01 -10.69
CA ALA A 280 -3.51 -19.44 -9.35
C ALA A 280 -3.56 -20.53 -8.26
N ILE A 281 -4.50 -21.47 -8.35
CA ILE A 281 -4.61 -22.62 -7.44
C ILE A 281 -3.37 -23.51 -7.52
N ASP A 282 -2.93 -23.84 -8.73
CA ASP A 282 -1.77 -24.71 -8.97
C ASP A 282 -0.49 -24.07 -8.47
N ALA A 283 -0.31 -22.75 -8.65
CA ALA A 283 0.79 -21.96 -8.10
C ALA A 283 0.83 -22.03 -6.57
N CYS A 284 -0.29 -21.76 -5.90
CA CYS A 284 -0.39 -21.90 -4.44
C CYS A 284 -0.03 -23.32 -3.98
N SER A 285 -0.54 -24.36 -4.67
CA SER A 285 -0.24 -25.75 -4.32
C SER A 285 1.24 -26.09 -4.54
N HIS A 286 1.85 -25.61 -5.62
CA HIS A 286 3.26 -25.83 -5.95
C HIS A 286 4.18 -25.28 -4.86
N HIS A 287 3.91 -24.06 -4.40
CA HIS A 287 4.69 -23.40 -3.35
C HIS A 287 4.34 -23.85 -1.94
N GLY A 288 3.43 -24.82 -1.78
CA GLY A 288 2.99 -25.31 -0.47
C GLY A 288 2.23 -24.27 0.35
N VAL A 289 1.58 -23.31 -0.31
CA VAL A 289 0.83 -22.21 0.29
C VAL A 289 -0.67 -22.56 0.29
N PRO A 290 -1.26 -22.94 1.44
CA PRO A 290 -2.68 -23.25 1.53
C PRO A 290 -3.52 -21.98 1.38
N ILE A 291 -4.61 -22.14 0.64
CA ILE A 291 -5.65 -21.13 0.48
C ILE A 291 -6.81 -21.39 1.42
N PHE A 292 -7.64 -20.40 1.66
CA PHE A 292 -8.87 -20.53 2.44
C PHE A 292 -9.94 -19.55 1.96
N GLY A 293 -11.16 -19.71 2.46
CA GLY A 293 -12.26 -18.78 2.16
C GLY A 293 -12.71 -18.82 0.70
N GLU A 294 -12.50 -19.95 0.02
CA GLU A 294 -12.90 -20.13 -1.38
C GLU A 294 -14.40 -19.87 -1.55
N ARG A 295 -14.71 -18.93 -2.45
CA ARG A 295 -16.08 -18.61 -2.84
C ARG A 295 -16.16 -18.45 -4.35
N ALA A 296 -17.34 -18.75 -4.88
CA ALA A 296 -17.67 -18.53 -6.27
C ALA A 296 -19.10 -18.00 -6.36
N GLY A 297 -19.36 -17.16 -7.36
CA GLY A 297 -20.68 -16.59 -7.56
C GLY A 297 -20.86 -16.05 -8.97
N GLU A 298 -22.00 -15.39 -9.16
CA GLU A 298 -22.33 -14.69 -10.40
C GLU A 298 -22.98 -13.35 -10.06
N THR A 299 -22.48 -12.28 -10.66
CA THR A 299 -23.02 -10.90 -10.52
C THR A 299 -23.22 -10.34 -11.92
N ASP A 300 -24.41 -9.84 -12.23
CA ASP A 300 -24.77 -9.28 -13.55
C ASP A 300 -24.40 -10.20 -14.74
N GLY A 301 -24.60 -11.51 -14.56
CA GLY A 301 -24.29 -12.54 -15.56
C GLY A 301 -22.79 -12.80 -15.73
N VAL A 302 -21.95 -12.36 -14.80
CA VAL A 302 -20.51 -12.59 -14.79
C VAL A 302 -20.15 -13.51 -13.64
N ARG A 303 -19.61 -14.69 -13.97
CA ARG A 303 -19.07 -15.61 -12.98
C ARG A 303 -17.79 -15.06 -12.38
N TRP A 304 -17.61 -15.28 -11.09
CA TRP A 304 -16.42 -14.90 -10.36
C TRP A 304 -16.02 -15.94 -9.32
N ARG A 305 -14.77 -15.88 -8.89
CA ARG A 305 -14.16 -16.72 -7.86
C ARG A 305 -13.20 -15.90 -7.02
N GLU A 306 -13.10 -16.22 -5.74
CA GLU A 306 -12.15 -15.60 -4.81
C GLU A 306 -11.60 -16.63 -3.83
N ALA A 307 -10.40 -16.41 -3.35
CA ALA A 307 -9.81 -17.10 -2.22
C ALA A 307 -8.75 -16.23 -1.55
N PHE A 308 -8.32 -16.66 -0.37
CA PHE A 308 -7.39 -15.92 0.46
C PHE A 308 -6.13 -16.74 0.78
N VAL A 309 -5.00 -16.06 0.91
CA VAL A 309 -3.74 -16.58 1.45
C VAL A 309 -3.47 -15.95 2.81
N HIS A 310 -3.25 -16.79 3.81
CA HIS A 310 -3.09 -16.35 5.19
C HIS A 310 -1.78 -15.54 5.38
N PRO A 311 -1.78 -14.44 6.18
CA PRO A 311 -0.62 -13.59 6.45
C PRO A 311 0.70 -14.32 6.72
N ARG A 312 0.64 -15.46 7.40
CA ARG A 312 1.81 -16.31 7.73
C ARG A 312 2.61 -16.77 6.49
N HIS A 313 2.01 -16.77 5.31
CA HIS A 313 2.61 -17.22 4.05
C HIS A 313 3.00 -16.07 3.12
N THR A 314 2.70 -14.85 3.52
CA THR A 314 2.79 -13.64 2.69
C THR A 314 3.50 -12.50 3.42
N GLY A 315 4.26 -12.84 4.47
CA GLY A 315 5.03 -11.87 5.26
C GLY A 315 4.19 -10.95 6.15
N GLY A 316 2.98 -11.38 6.54
CA GLY A 316 2.11 -10.63 7.44
C GLY A 316 0.95 -9.90 6.78
N LEU A 317 0.85 -9.93 5.44
CA LEU A 317 -0.26 -9.34 4.70
C LEU A 317 -1.31 -10.37 4.30
N LEU A 318 -2.57 -10.20 4.72
CA LEU A 318 -3.66 -11.00 4.16
C LEU A 318 -3.83 -10.65 2.68
N VAL A 319 -3.77 -11.67 1.82
CA VAL A 319 -3.93 -11.53 0.38
C VAL A 319 -5.22 -12.21 -0.04
N GLN A 320 -6.03 -11.52 -0.83
CA GLN A 320 -7.08 -12.12 -1.64
C GLN A 320 -6.58 -12.22 -3.09
N PHE A 321 -6.95 -13.28 -3.79
CA PHE A 321 -6.90 -13.28 -5.24
C PHE A 321 -8.28 -13.58 -5.81
N PHE A 322 -8.57 -12.92 -6.92
CA PHE A 322 -9.90 -12.80 -7.49
C PHE A 322 -9.84 -13.06 -9.00
N TRP A 323 -10.81 -13.82 -9.49
CA TRP A 323 -10.99 -14.07 -10.91
C TRP A 323 -12.41 -13.73 -11.33
N GLN A 324 -12.57 -13.13 -12.51
CA GLN A 324 -13.85 -12.88 -13.15
C GLN A 324 -13.84 -13.32 -14.62
N ALA A 325 -14.97 -13.84 -15.10
CA ALA A 325 -15.10 -14.30 -16.48
C ALA A 325 -15.03 -13.17 -17.52
N ARG A 326 -15.42 -11.95 -17.12
CA ARG A 326 -15.24 -10.71 -17.88
C ARG A 326 -15.19 -9.53 -16.90
N PRO A 327 -14.57 -8.39 -17.24
CA PRO A 327 -14.56 -7.21 -16.38
C PRO A 327 -15.98 -6.75 -16.01
N GLY A 328 -16.15 -6.34 -14.74
CA GLY A 328 -17.36 -5.66 -14.27
C GLY A 328 -17.97 -6.22 -12.98
N VAL A 329 -17.32 -7.20 -12.34
CA VAL A 329 -17.74 -7.67 -11.01
C VAL A 329 -17.03 -6.85 -9.94
N TRP A 330 -17.81 -6.35 -9.00
CA TRP A 330 -17.33 -5.77 -7.75
C TRP A 330 -17.46 -6.83 -6.67
N ILE A 331 -16.33 -7.25 -6.10
CA ILE A 331 -16.26 -8.10 -4.91
C ILE A 331 -15.79 -7.31 -3.70
#